data_AF-A0A813JK05-F1
#
_entry.id   AF-A0A813JK05-F1
#
_cell.length_a   1.000
_cell.length_b   1.000
_cell.length_c   1.000
_cell.angle_alpha   90.00
_cell.angle_beta   90.00
_cell.angle_gamma   90.00
#
_symmetry.space_group_name_H-M   'P 1'
#
loop_
_entity.id
_entity.type
_entity.pdbx_description
1 polymer ?
#
loop_
_entity_poly.entity_id
_entity_poly.type
_entity_poly.pdbx_seq_one_letter_code
_entity_poly.pdbx_strand_id
1 'polypeptide(L)'
;MDPAVATLVLWRRLRLVLCLMAVQPGDTQDVPGGVGPYLANCRNAMAGQLERSHISDPACQKRVAEVYCARLLEVEHPRPLRSTCPLDADALASPSYSIEGHTPSGDVLATDYRPARHVALAVLILAAYRQQAEFVKHLVQTLWDPRHSFLIHVDPKSEPAGELLHDLRSWTATEPSLSANVHVHSEVVVKRSGASLLAAELYGLRELLQVSEGWQYFLVLSDSDQLVRPPDFLQRLLALHLGSSFINTEVFRGRPKSVAVECADRVHSVRMGGQEEGIPARPNLTLASGSQFVVLHRSFAKFAAEGLGSSGREVAALVAAGPKPRSENAETEPSLAREVLNEVLGFASPDETYFHTLAVNSEHCTAHIRYNFHFHDTQGNFLYEASQLYTDFPTGSPPALVASHLPLLLQVRSLHPLVFARKFDASNASSTQFLRSSSEECSVLQLAKAARPSWAPLTGGQAWARDTLSLLGTQQLEWPPVFDLAPATYALRLGRLARGCLLRQRRDVAVGASTGSPPAAAEKSPLAWLRVGSGKKPSSVVDAEEASREGAPLEGFGLSFESYRGAHRGQRRGQTMLGQRRFFLFGPDTPPDAAVFQDLFSFDAQQAKKLFKGLLFWKAMKILLALEAHF
;
A
#
# COMPACT_ATOMS: atom_id res chain seq x y z
N MET A 1 45.39 36.71 12.15
CA MET A 1 44.69 36.48 10.87
C MET A 1 44.94 37.66 9.96
N ASP A 2 44.89 37.45 8.65
CA ASP A 2 44.97 38.53 7.66
C ASP A 2 43.69 39.40 7.70
N PRO A 3 43.78 40.74 7.78
CA PRO A 3 42.61 41.63 7.76
C PRO A 3 41.77 41.52 6.48
N ALA A 4 42.35 41.15 5.34
CA ALA A 4 41.60 40.87 4.10
C ALA A 4 40.68 39.65 4.27
N VAL A 5 41.16 38.60 4.94
CA VAL A 5 40.37 37.38 5.22
C VAL A 5 39.25 37.69 6.22
N ALA A 6 39.52 38.47 7.26
CA ALA A 6 38.49 38.91 8.21
C ALA A 6 37.38 39.73 7.51
N THR A 7 37.78 40.67 6.64
CA THR A 7 36.84 41.51 5.86
C THR A 7 36.00 40.66 4.90
N LEU A 8 36.60 39.66 4.24
CA LEU A 8 35.90 38.75 3.33
C LEU A 8 34.87 37.86 4.07
N VAL A 9 35.20 37.38 5.27
CA VAL A 9 34.27 36.62 6.12
C VAL A 9 33.13 37.51 6.61
N LEU A 10 33.42 38.76 7.00
CA LEU A 10 32.39 39.71 7.41
C LEU A 10 31.42 40.04 6.27
N TRP A 11 31.95 40.29 5.05
CA TRP A 11 31.13 40.51 3.85
C TRP A 11 30.27 39.31 3.49
N ARG A 12 30.79 38.07 3.58
CA ARG A 12 30.00 36.85 3.35
C ARG A 12 28.86 36.71 4.35
N ARG A 13 29.10 37.03 5.64
CA ARG A 13 28.04 37.01 6.67
C ARG A 13 27.00 38.11 6.46
N LEU A 14 27.44 39.35 6.16
CA LEU A 14 26.52 40.46 5.89
C LEU A 14 25.61 40.16 4.68
N ARG A 15 26.17 39.60 3.61
CA ARG A 15 25.42 39.22 2.41
C ARG A 15 24.40 38.12 2.69
N LEU A 16 24.72 37.16 3.56
CA LEU A 16 23.78 36.13 4.01
C LEU A 16 22.61 36.73 4.81
N VAL A 17 22.90 37.63 5.75
CA VAL A 17 21.87 38.32 6.57
C VAL A 17 20.99 39.23 5.72
N LEU A 18 21.55 39.95 4.74
CA LEU A 18 20.79 40.79 3.82
C LEU A 18 19.87 39.97 2.89
N CYS A 19 20.31 38.79 2.42
CA CYS A 19 19.41 37.88 1.70
C CYS A 19 18.27 37.34 2.58
N LEU A 20 18.52 37.10 3.87
CA LEU A 20 17.50 36.59 4.81
C LEU A 20 16.47 37.66 5.24
N MET A 21 16.77 38.95 5.10
CA MET A 21 15.86 40.04 5.46
C MET A 21 15.07 40.64 4.28
N ALA A 22 15.25 40.11 3.06
CA ALA A 22 14.62 40.63 1.84
C ALA A 22 13.27 39.95 1.48
N VAL A 23 12.87 38.88 2.17
CA VAL A 23 11.67 38.10 1.81
C VAL A 23 10.40 38.71 2.43
N GLN A 24 9.82 39.69 1.74
CA GLN A 24 8.41 40.07 1.93
C GLN A 24 7.50 38.98 1.33
N PRO A 25 6.42 38.54 2.01
CA PRO A 25 5.55 37.47 1.51
C PRO A 25 4.54 38.00 0.48
N GLY A 26 5.00 38.38 -0.72
CA GLY A 26 4.09 38.94 -1.72
C GLY A 26 4.68 39.44 -3.04
N ASP A 27 5.36 38.59 -3.81
CA ASP A 27 5.21 38.60 -5.28
C ASP A 27 5.68 37.28 -5.90
N THR A 28 5.03 36.79 -6.95
CA THR A 28 5.44 35.56 -7.67
C THR A 28 6.16 35.84 -8.99
N GLN A 29 6.79 37.03 -9.10
CA GLN A 29 7.48 37.50 -10.31
C GLN A 29 8.96 37.12 -10.39
N ASP A 30 9.53 36.56 -9.30
CA ASP A 30 10.98 36.36 -9.12
C ASP A 30 11.60 35.18 -9.91
N VAL A 31 11.10 34.87 -11.11
CA VAL A 31 11.81 34.01 -12.09
C VAL A 31 12.37 34.91 -13.20
N PRO A 32 13.67 35.22 -13.23
CA PRO A 32 14.24 36.15 -14.21
C PRO A 32 14.03 35.69 -15.66
N GLY A 33 13.17 36.40 -16.39
CA GLY A 33 12.77 36.05 -17.76
C GLY A 33 11.54 35.13 -17.86
N GLY A 34 10.88 34.80 -16.74
CA GLY A 34 9.67 34.00 -16.68
C GLY A 34 9.88 32.48 -16.73
N VAL A 35 8.86 31.73 -16.30
CA VAL A 35 8.92 30.26 -16.17
C VAL A 35 9.20 29.55 -17.50
N GLY A 36 8.66 30.05 -18.62
CA GLY A 36 8.82 29.45 -19.95
C GLY A 36 10.28 29.40 -20.42
N PRO A 37 10.98 30.54 -20.52
CA PRO A 37 12.41 30.59 -20.88
C PRO A 37 13.32 29.85 -19.90
N TYR A 38 13.06 29.90 -18.59
CA TYR A 38 13.80 29.09 -17.61
C TYR A 38 13.74 27.59 -17.96
N LEU A 39 12.54 27.05 -18.18
CA LEU A 39 12.34 25.65 -18.49
C LEU A 39 12.88 25.26 -19.88
N ALA A 40 12.93 26.18 -20.83
CA ALA A 40 13.61 25.96 -22.11
C ALA A 40 15.14 25.84 -21.91
N ASN A 41 15.76 26.78 -21.20
CA ASN A 41 17.19 26.79 -20.94
C ASN A 41 17.65 25.55 -20.15
N CYS A 42 16.91 25.17 -19.10
CA CYS A 42 17.20 23.96 -18.33
C CYS A 42 17.11 22.69 -19.18
N ARG A 43 16.08 22.53 -20.02
CA ARG A 43 15.94 21.34 -20.90
C ARG A 43 17.06 21.26 -21.93
N ASN A 44 17.47 22.39 -22.51
CA ASN A 44 18.62 22.46 -23.42
C ASN A 44 19.93 22.04 -22.73
N ALA A 45 20.15 22.46 -21.47
CA ALA A 45 21.30 22.05 -20.67
C ALA A 45 21.27 20.57 -20.27
N MET A 46 20.08 20.00 -20.04
CA MET A 46 19.90 18.58 -19.73
C MET A 46 20.11 17.66 -20.95
N ALA A 47 19.72 18.09 -22.16
CA ALA A 47 19.86 17.29 -23.38
C ALA A 47 21.30 16.76 -23.57
N GLY A 48 22.29 17.65 -23.56
CA GLY A 48 23.71 17.28 -23.69
C GLY A 48 24.31 16.51 -22.50
N GLN A 49 23.55 16.29 -21.42
CA GLN A 49 23.90 15.31 -20.36
C GLN A 49 23.24 13.95 -20.64
N LEU A 50 21.98 13.95 -21.07
CA LEU A 50 21.19 12.75 -21.35
C LEU A 50 21.69 11.98 -22.57
N GLU A 51 22.17 12.69 -23.61
CA GLU A 51 22.90 12.11 -24.76
C GLU A 51 24.13 11.28 -24.36
N ARG A 52 24.67 11.50 -23.15
CA ARG A 52 25.84 10.79 -22.58
C ARG A 52 25.48 9.91 -21.38
N SER A 53 24.18 9.71 -21.13
CA SER A 53 23.66 8.84 -20.07
C SER A 53 23.38 7.42 -20.58
N HIS A 54 22.92 6.54 -19.70
CA HIS A 54 22.39 5.22 -20.07
C HIS A 54 20.95 5.27 -20.63
N ILE A 55 20.29 6.43 -20.60
CA ILE A 55 18.93 6.61 -21.10
C ILE A 55 19.01 6.88 -22.60
N SER A 56 18.80 5.84 -23.42
CA SER A 56 18.96 5.88 -24.88
C SER A 56 17.71 6.29 -25.67
N ASP A 57 16.51 6.09 -25.12
CA ASP A 57 15.25 6.47 -25.79
C ASP A 57 15.04 7.99 -25.77
N PRO A 58 14.93 8.68 -26.94
CA PRO A 58 14.76 10.13 -26.99
C PRO A 58 13.46 10.63 -26.33
N ALA A 59 12.39 9.83 -26.31
CA ALA A 59 11.15 10.21 -25.63
C ALA A 59 11.32 10.20 -24.10
N CYS A 60 12.00 9.19 -23.57
CA CYS A 60 12.36 9.08 -22.16
C CYS A 60 13.41 10.14 -21.75
N GLN A 61 14.41 10.44 -22.58
CA GLN A 61 15.32 11.58 -22.37
C GLN A 61 14.54 12.90 -22.26
N LYS A 62 13.65 13.21 -23.21
CA LYS A 62 12.81 14.41 -23.16
C LYS A 62 11.97 14.44 -21.88
N ARG A 63 11.33 13.32 -21.52
CA ARG A 63 10.51 13.18 -20.31
C ARG A 63 11.32 13.43 -19.02
N VAL A 64 12.54 12.91 -18.96
CA VAL A 64 13.48 13.16 -17.87
C VAL A 64 13.84 14.63 -17.77
N ALA A 65 14.19 15.29 -18.88
CA ALA A 65 14.49 16.71 -18.89
C ALA A 65 13.29 17.56 -18.44
N GLU A 66 12.07 17.21 -18.84
CA GLU A 66 10.83 17.90 -18.42
C GLU A 66 10.58 17.77 -16.91
N VAL A 67 10.60 16.55 -16.36
CA VAL A 67 10.35 16.31 -14.92
C VAL A 67 11.48 16.88 -14.05
N TYR A 68 12.75 16.72 -14.47
CA TYR A 68 13.90 17.28 -13.79
C TYR A 68 13.83 18.81 -13.70
N CYS A 69 13.57 19.49 -14.83
CA CYS A 69 13.53 20.95 -14.87
C CYS A 69 12.30 21.55 -14.16
N ALA A 70 11.16 20.86 -14.20
CA ALA A 70 10.02 21.22 -13.37
C ALA A 70 10.35 21.13 -11.86
N ARG A 71 11.10 20.10 -11.44
CA ARG A 71 11.54 19.98 -10.04
C ARG A 71 12.61 21.00 -9.66
N LEU A 72 13.57 21.28 -10.56
CA LEU A 72 14.61 22.28 -10.30
C LEU A 72 14.03 23.68 -10.10
N LEU A 73 13.01 24.06 -10.90
CA LEU A 73 12.31 25.33 -10.75
C LEU A 73 11.70 25.51 -9.34
N GLU A 74 10.96 24.53 -8.82
CA GLU A 74 10.37 24.60 -7.47
C GLU A 74 11.42 24.44 -6.34
N VAL A 75 12.69 24.13 -6.67
CA VAL A 75 13.83 24.06 -5.73
C VAL A 75 14.62 25.38 -5.70
N GLU A 76 14.80 26.03 -6.85
CA GLU A 76 15.49 27.33 -6.97
C GLU A 76 14.55 28.52 -6.69
N HIS A 77 13.26 28.38 -7.00
CA HIS A 77 12.21 29.37 -6.75
C HIS A 77 11.08 28.77 -5.86
N PRO A 78 11.41 28.33 -4.63
CA PRO A 78 10.50 27.55 -3.80
C PRO A 78 9.35 28.38 -3.22
N ARG A 79 8.11 28.02 -3.54
CA ARG A 79 6.91 28.58 -2.91
C ARG A 79 6.56 27.78 -1.65
N PRO A 80 6.18 28.40 -0.51
CA PRO A 80 5.65 27.66 0.63
C PRO A 80 4.42 26.83 0.27
N LEU A 81 4.26 25.67 0.92
CA LEU A 81 3.02 24.90 0.94
C LEU A 81 2.04 25.53 1.94
N ARG A 82 0.74 25.50 1.63
CA ARG A 82 -0.32 25.85 2.59
C ARG A 82 -0.77 24.60 3.34
N SER A 83 0.09 24.10 4.23
CA SER A 83 -0.30 23.05 5.20
C SER A 83 -1.46 23.55 6.07
N THR A 84 -2.44 22.68 6.31
CA THR A 84 -3.58 22.94 7.22
C THR A 84 -3.50 22.10 8.51
N CYS A 85 -2.42 21.34 8.71
CA CYS A 85 -2.16 20.67 9.97
C CYS A 85 -1.70 21.69 11.04
N PRO A 86 -2.28 21.70 12.26
CA PRO A 86 -1.85 22.57 13.36
C PRO A 86 -0.60 22.07 14.11
N LEU A 87 0.01 20.96 13.68
CA LEU A 87 1.20 20.37 14.28
C LEU A 87 2.43 20.61 13.41
N ASP A 88 3.58 20.87 14.03
CA ASP A 88 4.86 20.90 13.33
C ASP A 88 5.43 19.50 13.06
N ALA A 89 6.48 19.44 12.23
CA ALA A 89 7.13 18.20 11.82
C ALA A 89 7.77 17.40 12.97
N ASP A 90 8.11 18.04 14.10
CA ASP A 90 8.74 17.38 15.25
C ASP A 90 7.70 16.83 16.23
N ALA A 91 6.56 17.52 16.40
CA ALA A 91 5.36 16.96 17.01
C ALA A 91 4.85 15.76 16.21
N LEU A 92 4.79 15.88 14.88
CA LEU A 92 4.42 14.77 13.99
C LEU A 92 5.46 13.64 14.02
N ALA A 93 6.75 13.91 14.23
CA ALA A 93 7.78 12.88 14.40
C ALA A 93 7.84 12.28 15.82
N SER A 94 7.01 12.73 16.76
CA SER A 94 7.07 12.31 18.17
C SER A 94 6.32 11.00 18.44
N PRO A 95 6.94 10.02 19.16
CA PRO A 95 6.27 8.84 19.71
C PRO A 95 5.07 9.12 20.63
N SER A 96 4.88 10.38 21.05
CA SER A 96 3.74 10.81 21.89
C SER A 96 2.56 11.34 21.08
N TYR A 97 2.75 11.66 19.80
CA TYR A 97 1.71 12.16 18.89
C TYR A 97 1.41 11.18 17.76
N SER A 98 2.29 10.22 17.49
CA SER A 98 1.89 8.97 16.90
C SER A 98 0.91 8.23 17.82
N ILE A 99 -0.16 7.72 17.23
CA ILE A 99 -0.89 6.57 17.77
C ILE A 99 -0.04 5.31 17.46
N GLU A 100 1.22 5.30 17.90
CA GLU A 100 2.13 4.16 17.84
C GLU A 100 1.67 3.13 18.87
N GLY A 101 1.25 1.95 18.41
CA GLY A 101 0.80 0.87 19.29
C GLY A 101 -0.46 1.18 20.13
N HIS A 102 -1.05 2.36 19.98
CA HIS A 102 -2.34 2.74 20.59
C HIS A 102 -3.54 2.38 19.69
N THR A 103 -3.43 1.27 18.96
CA THR A 103 -4.47 0.23 19.09
C THR A 103 -4.12 -0.58 20.34
N PRO A 104 -4.71 -0.30 21.52
CA PRO A 104 -4.32 -0.97 22.75
C PRO A 104 -4.39 -2.49 22.59
N SER A 105 -3.63 -3.27 23.36
CA SER A 105 -3.86 -4.72 23.42
C SER A 105 -5.30 -5.07 23.85
N GLY A 106 -5.96 -4.11 24.53
CA GLY A 106 -7.39 -4.12 24.80
C GLY A 106 -8.32 -4.02 23.59
N ASP A 107 -7.89 -3.56 22.40
CA ASP A 107 -8.70 -3.57 21.17
C ASP A 107 -8.87 -4.98 20.61
N VAL A 108 -7.83 -5.82 20.68
CA VAL A 108 -7.91 -7.24 20.31
C VAL A 108 -8.91 -7.98 21.20
N LEU A 109 -9.09 -7.51 22.44
CA LEU A 109 -10.15 -7.98 23.36
C LEU A 109 -11.51 -7.30 23.13
N ALA A 110 -11.55 -5.98 22.88
CA ALA A 110 -12.80 -5.26 22.64
C ALA A 110 -13.49 -5.69 21.34
N THR A 111 -12.70 -6.07 20.32
CA THR A 111 -13.17 -6.73 19.09
C THR A 111 -13.61 -8.18 19.29
N ASP A 112 -13.39 -8.83 20.44
CA ASP A 112 -14.02 -10.12 20.77
C ASP A 112 -15.43 -9.95 21.35
N TYR A 113 -15.75 -8.81 21.99
CA TYR A 113 -16.98 -8.64 22.79
C TYR A 113 -18.04 -7.71 22.20
N ARG A 114 -17.72 -6.86 21.22
CA ARG A 114 -18.73 -5.99 20.58
C ARG A 114 -19.48 -6.70 19.45
N PRO A 115 -20.81 -6.49 19.30
CA PRO A 115 -21.52 -6.91 18.08
C PRO A 115 -20.95 -6.15 16.87
N ALA A 116 -20.87 -6.83 15.72
CA ALA A 116 -20.43 -6.20 14.48
C ALA A 116 -21.45 -5.14 14.02
N ARG A 117 -21.09 -3.86 14.16
CA ARG A 117 -21.65 -2.84 13.27
C ARG A 117 -21.04 -3.09 11.89
N HIS A 118 -21.89 -3.27 10.89
CA HIS A 118 -21.39 -3.41 9.53
C HIS A 118 -20.85 -2.07 9.03
N VAL A 119 -19.63 -2.12 8.53
CA VAL A 119 -18.89 -1.00 7.94
C VAL A 119 -18.72 -1.32 6.47
N ALA A 120 -19.38 -0.56 5.60
CA ALA A 120 -19.33 -0.80 4.17
C ALA A 120 -17.97 -0.35 3.60
N LEU A 121 -17.37 -1.22 2.79
CA LEU A 121 -16.01 -1.09 2.28
C LEU A 121 -16.00 -0.77 0.78
N ALA A 122 -15.07 0.08 0.36
CA ALA A 122 -14.57 0.14 -1.00
C ALA A 122 -13.20 -0.55 -1.02
N VAL A 123 -13.02 -1.57 -1.84
CA VAL A 123 -11.79 -2.36 -1.89
C VAL A 123 -11.18 -2.28 -3.29
N LEU A 124 -10.01 -1.67 -3.38
CA LEU A 124 -9.16 -1.73 -4.57
C LEU A 124 -8.26 -2.96 -4.46
N ILE A 125 -8.24 -3.80 -5.50
CA ILE A 125 -7.29 -4.91 -5.64
C ILE A 125 -6.45 -4.66 -6.89
N LEU A 126 -5.15 -4.45 -6.70
CA LEU A 126 -4.18 -4.34 -7.79
C LEU A 126 -3.69 -5.74 -8.19
N ALA A 127 -3.97 -6.17 -9.41
CA ALA A 127 -3.67 -7.52 -9.90
C ALA A 127 -2.81 -7.49 -11.18
N ALA A 128 -1.76 -8.32 -11.22
CA ALA A 128 -0.82 -8.36 -12.34
C ALA A 128 -0.46 -9.78 -12.81
N TYR A 129 -0.72 -10.82 -12.01
CA TYR A 129 -0.26 -12.18 -12.28
C TYR A 129 -1.43 -13.16 -12.41
N ARG A 130 -1.60 -13.79 -13.59
CA ARG A 130 -2.73 -14.71 -13.86
C ARG A 130 -2.81 -15.85 -12.84
N GLN A 131 -1.67 -16.33 -12.36
CA GLN A 131 -1.58 -17.42 -11.37
C GLN A 131 -2.28 -17.08 -10.05
N GLN A 132 -2.39 -15.79 -9.69
CA GLN A 132 -3.02 -15.32 -8.46
C GLN A 132 -4.54 -15.08 -8.61
N ALA A 133 -5.14 -15.37 -9.79
CA ALA A 133 -6.56 -15.11 -10.03
C ALA A 133 -7.50 -15.78 -8.99
N GLU A 134 -7.18 -17.00 -8.55
CA GLU A 134 -7.98 -17.69 -7.51
C GLU A 134 -7.80 -17.06 -6.12
N PHE A 135 -6.65 -16.45 -5.81
CA PHE A 135 -6.45 -15.67 -4.59
C PHE A 135 -7.24 -14.36 -4.61
N VAL A 136 -7.33 -13.68 -5.76
CA VAL A 136 -8.19 -12.50 -5.96
C VAL A 136 -9.66 -12.88 -5.78
N LYS A 137 -10.13 -13.96 -6.42
CA LYS A 137 -11.50 -14.47 -6.27
C LYS A 137 -11.80 -14.83 -4.81
N HIS A 138 -10.91 -15.57 -4.14
CA HIS A 138 -11.08 -15.95 -2.74
C HIS A 138 -11.10 -14.75 -1.79
N LEU A 139 -10.27 -13.73 -2.03
CA LEU A 139 -10.23 -12.48 -1.27
C LEU A 139 -11.56 -11.73 -1.37
N VAL A 140 -12.09 -11.53 -2.58
CA VAL A 140 -13.38 -10.85 -2.81
C VAL A 140 -14.54 -11.66 -2.21
N GLN A 141 -14.56 -12.98 -2.40
CA GLN A 141 -15.57 -13.87 -1.80
C GLN A 141 -15.53 -13.83 -0.26
N THR A 142 -14.34 -13.77 0.34
CA THR A 142 -14.15 -13.72 1.80
C THR A 142 -14.57 -12.37 2.37
N LEU A 143 -14.40 -11.28 1.62
CA LEU A 143 -14.84 -9.93 2.00
C LEU A 143 -16.27 -9.61 1.53
N TRP A 144 -17.00 -10.56 0.93
CA TRP A 144 -18.24 -10.27 0.22
C TRP A 144 -19.39 -9.83 1.15
N ASP A 145 -19.96 -8.66 0.84
CA ASP A 145 -21.19 -8.15 1.43
C ASP A 145 -21.90 -7.27 0.37
N PRO A 146 -23.23 -7.30 0.24
CA PRO A 146 -23.95 -6.50 -0.76
C PRO A 146 -23.81 -4.97 -0.58
N ARG A 147 -23.24 -4.48 0.53
CA ARG A 147 -22.90 -3.07 0.76
C ARG A 147 -21.47 -2.72 0.40
N HIS A 148 -20.60 -3.70 0.16
CA HIS A 148 -19.21 -3.47 -0.23
C HIS A 148 -19.10 -3.25 -1.74
N SER A 149 -18.22 -2.37 -2.17
CA SER A 149 -17.87 -2.13 -3.58
C SER A 149 -16.42 -2.55 -3.81
N PHE A 150 -16.15 -3.22 -4.93
CA PHE A 150 -14.84 -3.75 -5.28
C PHE A 150 -14.42 -3.22 -6.64
N LEU A 151 -13.18 -2.77 -6.78
CA LEU A 151 -12.56 -2.52 -8.06
C LEU A 151 -11.29 -3.36 -8.16
N ILE A 152 -11.28 -4.31 -9.09
CA ILE A 152 -10.10 -5.09 -9.43
C ILE A 152 -9.45 -4.38 -10.62
N HIS A 153 -8.31 -3.74 -10.37
CA HIS A 153 -7.50 -3.14 -11.42
C HIS A 153 -6.49 -4.18 -11.89
N VAL A 154 -6.63 -4.59 -13.15
CA VAL A 154 -5.73 -5.55 -13.81
C VAL A 154 -4.73 -4.76 -14.62
N ASP A 155 -3.45 -4.93 -14.32
CA ASP A 155 -2.36 -4.34 -15.10
C ASP A 155 -2.42 -4.84 -16.56
N PRO A 156 -2.54 -3.97 -17.58
CA PRO A 156 -2.62 -4.37 -18.99
C PRO A 156 -1.44 -5.22 -19.47
N LYS A 157 -0.29 -5.21 -18.76
CA LYS A 157 0.87 -6.08 -19.06
C LYS A 157 0.76 -7.50 -18.44
N SER A 158 -0.36 -7.85 -17.80
CA SER A 158 -0.53 -9.16 -17.16
C SER A 158 -0.49 -10.29 -18.20
N GLU A 159 0.47 -11.21 -18.06
CA GLU A 159 0.69 -12.31 -19.01
C GLU A 159 -0.05 -13.61 -18.63
N PRO A 160 -0.59 -14.36 -19.61
CA PRO A 160 -0.66 -14.03 -21.03
C PRO A 160 -1.59 -12.84 -21.31
N ALA A 161 -1.16 -11.93 -22.19
CA ALA A 161 -1.78 -10.62 -22.42
C ALA A 161 -3.32 -10.63 -22.44
N GLY A 162 -3.91 -10.07 -21.38
CA GLY A 162 -5.36 -9.91 -21.22
C GLY A 162 -6.14 -11.13 -20.72
N GLU A 163 -5.51 -12.30 -20.54
CA GLU A 163 -6.19 -13.50 -20.02
C GLU A 163 -6.66 -13.32 -18.57
N LEU A 164 -5.87 -12.70 -17.69
CA LEU A 164 -6.28 -12.36 -16.32
C LEU A 164 -7.50 -11.42 -16.30
N LEU A 165 -7.53 -10.45 -17.22
CA LEU A 165 -8.66 -9.52 -17.37
C LEU A 165 -9.92 -10.25 -17.85
N HIS A 166 -9.78 -11.19 -18.78
CA HIS A 166 -10.89 -12.04 -19.23
C HIS A 166 -11.39 -12.97 -18.12
N ASP A 167 -10.50 -13.72 -17.46
CA ASP A 167 -10.84 -14.68 -16.41
C ASP A 167 -11.58 -14.02 -15.24
N LEU A 168 -11.17 -12.80 -14.85
CA LEU A 168 -11.84 -12.03 -13.80
C LEU A 168 -13.18 -11.45 -14.27
N ARG A 169 -13.27 -10.88 -15.48
CA ARG A 169 -14.55 -10.36 -16.02
C ARG A 169 -15.58 -11.46 -16.19
N SER A 170 -15.20 -12.57 -16.80
CA SER A 170 -16.05 -13.75 -16.99
C SER A 170 -16.51 -14.33 -15.64
N TRP A 171 -15.65 -14.31 -14.61
CA TRP A 171 -16.04 -14.68 -13.25
C TRP A 171 -17.04 -13.69 -12.62
N THR A 172 -16.80 -12.37 -12.69
CA THR A 172 -17.77 -11.38 -12.15
C THR A 172 -19.13 -11.44 -12.84
N ALA A 173 -19.18 -11.92 -14.08
CA ALA A 173 -20.41 -12.07 -14.87
C ALA A 173 -21.20 -13.36 -14.58
N THR A 174 -20.70 -14.31 -13.77
CA THR A 174 -21.46 -15.55 -13.50
C THR A 174 -22.67 -15.34 -12.59
N GLU A 175 -22.63 -14.31 -11.73
CA GLU A 175 -23.65 -14.04 -10.72
C GLU A 175 -24.07 -12.56 -10.74
N PRO A 176 -25.37 -12.23 -10.86
CA PRO A 176 -25.84 -10.85 -10.89
C PRO A 176 -25.41 -10.03 -9.67
N SER A 177 -25.31 -10.67 -8.51
CA SER A 177 -24.85 -10.05 -7.26
C SER A 177 -23.39 -9.59 -7.34
N LEU A 178 -22.48 -10.41 -7.90
CA LEU A 178 -21.07 -10.01 -8.11
C LEU A 178 -20.98 -8.88 -9.12
N SER A 179 -21.67 -9.00 -10.27
CA SER A 179 -21.63 -7.99 -11.34
C SER A 179 -22.13 -6.60 -10.92
N ALA A 180 -22.96 -6.50 -9.88
CA ALA A 180 -23.47 -5.24 -9.35
C ALA A 180 -22.41 -4.43 -8.56
N ASN A 181 -21.49 -5.11 -7.87
CA ASN A 181 -20.56 -4.45 -6.94
C ASN A 181 -19.06 -4.71 -7.24
N VAL A 182 -18.72 -5.62 -8.16
CA VAL A 182 -17.32 -5.95 -8.53
C VAL A 182 -17.03 -5.47 -9.94
N HIS A 183 -16.19 -4.43 -10.04
CA HIS A 183 -15.80 -3.82 -11.31
C HIS A 183 -14.38 -4.28 -11.70
N VAL A 184 -14.15 -4.67 -12.95
CA VAL A 184 -12.85 -5.18 -13.41
C VAL A 184 -12.29 -4.29 -14.52
N HIS A 185 -11.31 -3.47 -14.15
CA HIS A 185 -10.75 -2.35 -14.92
C HIS A 185 -9.30 -2.65 -15.33
N SER A 186 -8.76 -1.95 -16.33
CA SER A 186 -7.42 -2.18 -16.90
C SER A 186 -6.90 -0.95 -17.67
N GLU A 187 -6.86 0.21 -17.01
CA GLU A 187 -6.58 1.52 -17.64
C GLU A 187 -5.14 2.03 -17.43
N VAL A 188 -4.32 1.38 -16.61
CA VAL A 188 -2.99 1.89 -16.19
C VAL A 188 -1.94 0.78 -16.27
N VAL A 189 -0.89 0.96 -17.07
CA VAL A 189 0.26 0.05 -17.10
C VAL A 189 1.16 0.35 -15.91
N VAL A 190 1.18 -0.54 -14.92
CA VAL A 190 1.84 -0.28 -13.63
C VAL A 190 3.33 -0.63 -13.68
N LYS A 191 4.18 0.25 -13.15
CA LYS A 191 5.60 0.01 -12.91
C LYS A 191 5.92 0.11 -11.43
N ARG A 192 6.70 -0.85 -10.93
CA ARG A 192 7.11 -0.93 -9.54
C ARG A 192 7.97 0.27 -9.14
N SER A 193 7.64 0.90 -8.02
CA SER A 193 8.24 2.16 -7.54
C SER A 193 8.11 3.36 -8.52
N GLY A 194 7.23 3.25 -9.51
CA GLY A 194 6.94 4.29 -10.50
C GLY A 194 5.65 5.05 -10.22
N ALA A 195 5.48 6.20 -10.90
CA ALA A 195 4.28 7.04 -10.79
C ALA A 195 2.99 6.31 -11.18
N SER A 196 3.08 5.35 -12.10
CA SER A 196 1.94 4.52 -12.54
C SER A 196 1.33 3.63 -11.47
N LEU A 197 2.07 3.27 -10.40
CA LEU A 197 1.51 2.51 -9.28
C LEU A 197 0.52 3.40 -8.48
N LEU A 198 0.97 4.58 -8.05
CA LEU A 198 0.10 5.60 -7.46
C LEU A 198 -1.05 6.01 -8.42
N ALA A 199 -0.79 6.03 -9.74
CA ALA A 199 -1.85 6.31 -10.71
C ALA A 199 -2.97 5.26 -10.68
N ALA A 200 -2.66 3.97 -10.51
CA ALA A 200 -3.66 2.91 -10.37
C ALA A 200 -4.41 2.99 -9.03
N GLU A 201 -3.72 3.37 -7.95
CA GLU A 201 -4.33 3.61 -6.63
C GLU A 201 -5.33 4.77 -6.66
N LEU A 202 -4.92 5.93 -7.18
CA LEU A 202 -5.77 7.12 -7.28
C LEU A 202 -6.87 6.97 -8.34
N TYR A 203 -6.62 6.19 -9.41
CA TYR A 203 -7.65 5.74 -10.34
C TYR A 203 -8.74 4.95 -9.61
N GLY A 204 -8.35 3.90 -8.88
CA GLY A 204 -9.30 3.04 -8.16
C GLY A 204 -10.07 3.79 -7.08
N LEU A 205 -9.39 4.65 -6.32
CA LEU A 205 -9.99 5.58 -5.36
C LEU A 205 -11.07 6.46 -6.01
N ARG A 206 -10.77 7.08 -7.16
CA ARG A 206 -11.71 7.97 -7.84
C ARG A 206 -12.92 7.23 -8.39
N GLU A 207 -12.75 6.09 -9.06
CA GLU A 207 -13.87 5.31 -9.59
C GLU A 207 -14.74 4.78 -8.43
N LEU A 208 -14.16 4.25 -7.35
CA LEU A 208 -14.92 3.77 -6.18
C LEU A 208 -15.66 4.90 -5.45
N LEU A 209 -15.14 6.14 -5.45
CA LEU A 209 -15.86 7.31 -4.95
C LEU A 209 -17.11 7.66 -5.77
N GLN A 210 -17.15 7.30 -7.06
CA GLN A 210 -18.33 7.48 -7.94
C GLN A 210 -19.32 6.30 -7.83
N VAL A 211 -18.82 5.06 -7.77
CA VAL A 211 -19.63 3.81 -7.77
C VAL A 211 -20.69 3.80 -6.67
N SER A 212 -20.35 4.27 -5.47
CA SER A 212 -21.28 4.26 -4.33
C SER A 212 -20.92 5.32 -3.30
N GLU A 213 -21.91 6.08 -2.83
CA GLU A 213 -21.78 6.97 -1.68
C GLU A 213 -21.83 6.24 -0.32
N GLY A 214 -22.25 4.97 -0.31
CA GLY A 214 -22.61 4.23 0.91
C GLY A 214 -21.46 3.60 1.69
N TRP A 215 -20.25 3.51 1.12
CA TRP A 215 -19.08 2.95 1.82
C TRP A 215 -18.39 3.97 2.75
N GLN A 216 -17.92 3.51 3.91
CA GLN A 216 -17.22 4.32 4.92
C GLN A 216 -15.69 4.24 4.83
N TYR A 217 -15.13 3.14 4.33
CA TYR A 217 -13.68 2.94 4.25
C TYR A 217 -13.22 2.47 2.88
N PHE A 218 -12.14 3.05 2.37
CA PHE A 218 -11.40 2.62 1.19
C PHE A 218 -10.17 1.81 1.61
N LEU A 219 -9.93 0.64 1.01
CA LEU A 219 -8.79 -0.23 1.26
C LEU A 219 -7.99 -0.44 -0.03
N VAL A 220 -6.67 -0.33 0.05
CA VAL A 220 -5.75 -0.80 -1.01
C VAL A 220 -5.24 -2.20 -0.65
N LEU A 221 -5.33 -3.14 -1.59
CA LEU A 221 -4.83 -4.52 -1.51
C LEU A 221 -4.19 -4.92 -2.87
N SER A 222 -3.39 -5.98 -2.90
CA SER A 222 -2.88 -6.59 -4.13
C SER A 222 -3.38 -8.03 -4.35
N ASP A 223 -3.12 -8.61 -5.52
CA ASP A 223 -3.37 -10.03 -5.84
C ASP A 223 -2.67 -11.05 -4.92
N SER A 224 -1.80 -10.56 -4.03
CA SER A 224 -0.97 -11.36 -3.12
C SER A 224 -1.22 -11.10 -1.63
N ASP A 225 -2.25 -10.31 -1.31
CA ASP A 225 -2.74 -10.09 0.05
C ASP A 225 -3.90 -11.04 0.36
N GLN A 226 -3.95 -11.59 1.58
CA GLN A 226 -5.05 -12.45 2.05
C GLN A 226 -5.41 -12.14 3.51
N LEU A 227 -6.64 -12.48 3.92
CA LEU A 227 -7.05 -12.33 5.32
C LEU A 227 -6.41 -13.39 6.22
N VAL A 228 -5.88 -12.93 7.35
CA VAL A 228 -5.42 -13.75 8.48
C VAL A 228 -6.32 -13.58 9.71
N ARG A 229 -7.54 -13.10 9.51
CA ARG A 229 -8.62 -13.00 10.51
C ARG A 229 -9.98 -13.26 9.85
N PRO A 230 -11.01 -13.70 10.60
CA PRO A 230 -12.38 -13.67 10.12
C PRO A 230 -12.81 -12.23 9.73
N PRO A 231 -13.62 -12.04 8.67
CA PRO A 231 -14.04 -10.70 8.20
C PRO A 231 -14.66 -9.82 9.28
N ASP A 232 -15.43 -10.40 10.22
CA ASP A 232 -16.04 -9.65 11.32
C ASP A 232 -15.02 -8.93 12.21
N PHE A 233 -13.77 -9.41 12.28
CA PHE A 233 -12.72 -8.75 13.05
C PHE A 233 -12.37 -7.40 12.43
N LEU A 234 -12.24 -7.33 11.10
CA LEU A 234 -12.06 -6.07 10.36
C LEU A 234 -13.27 -5.14 10.57
N GLN A 235 -14.49 -5.68 10.42
CA GLN A 235 -15.72 -4.92 10.62
C GLN A 235 -15.79 -4.29 12.03
N ARG A 236 -15.47 -5.06 13.07
CA ARG A 236 -15.46 -4.57 14.46
C ARG A 236 -14.31 -3.60 14.74
N LEU A 237 -13.14 -3.79 14.14
CA LEU A 237 -11.99 -2.90 14.27
C LEU A 237 -12.24 -1.53 13.63
N LEU A 238 -12.78 -1.50 12.40
CA LEU A 238 -13.19 -0.26 11.74
C LEU A 238 -14.38 0.41 12.45
N ALA A 239 -15.29 -0.36 13.04
CA ALA A 239 -16.41 0.17 13.83
C ALA A 239 -16.00 0.75 15.21
N LEU A 240 -14.87 0.34 15.76
CA LEU A 240 -14.29 0.94 16.98
C LEU A 240 -13.71 2.33 16.70
N HIS A 241 -13.03 2.47 15.56
CA HIS A 241 -12.25 3.66 15.19
C HIS A 241 -12.91 4.53 14.11
N LEU A 242 -14.24 4.38 13.96
CA LEU A 242 -15.04 4.99 12.89
C LEU A 242 -14.79 6.49 12.75
N GLY A 243 -14.30 6.90 11.58
CA GLY A 243 -13.93 8.28 11.25
C GLY A 243 -12.42 8.50 11.12
N SER A 244 -11.61 7.64 11.77
CA SER A 244 -10.14 7.66 11.68
C SER A 244 -9.65 6.88 10.46
N SER A 245 -8.62 7.35 9.78
CA SER A 245 -7.90 6.58 8.76
C SER A 245 -6.74 5.78 9.36
N PHE A 246 -6.26 4.75 8.67
CA PHE A 246 -5.12 3.93 9.06
C PHE A 246 -4.03 4.08 8.00
N ILE A 247 -2.99 4.83 8.36
CA ILE A 247 -1.91 5.28 7.48
C ILE A 247 -0.62 5.25 8.31
N ASN A 248 0.32 4.36 7.97
CA ASN A 248 1.53 4.15 8.77
C ASN A 248 2.60 5.21 8.48
N THR A 249 2.41 6.43 9.01
CA THR A 249 3.22 7.61 8.71
C THR A 249 4.56 7.66 9.45
N GLU A 250 5.66 7.58 8.70
CA GLU A 250 7.02 7.89 9.15
C GLU A 250 7.43 9.26 8.61
N VAL A 251 7.71 10.23 9.48
CA VAL A 251 8.11 11.60 9.06
C VAL A 251 9.54 11.60 8.56
N PHE A 252 9.73 11.95 7.28
CA PHE A 252 11.02 11.88 6.60
C PHE A 252 11.82 13.17 6.80
N ARG A 253 12.73 13.15 7.79
CA ARG A 253 13.70 14.24 8.05
C ARG A 253 14.90 14.26 7.07
N GLY A 254 14.95 13.37 6.08
CA GLY A 254 16.02 13.32 5.08
C GLY A 254 15.79 14.27 3.91
N ARG A 255 16.69 14.22 2.91
CA ARG A 255 16.50 14.85 1.60
C ARG A 255 16.68 13.81 0.49
N PRO A 256 15.74 13.65 -0.47
CA PRO A 256 15.92 12.73 -1.58
C PRO A 256 17.06 13.22 -2.49
N LYS A 257 17.96 12.34 -2.90
CA LYS A 257 19.17 12.73 -3.65
C LYS A 257 18.99 12.78 -5.17
N SER A 258 17.88 12.22 -5.66
CA SER A 258 17.54 12.12 -7.08
C SER A 258 16.07 12.44 -7.29
N VAL A 259 15.76 12.93 -8.49
CA VAL A 259 14.40 12.92 -9.03
C VAL A 259 14.16 11.55 -9.66
N ALA A 260 13.06 10.89 -9.30
CA ALA A 260 12.62 9.68 -9.98
C ALA A 260 11.79 10.06 -11.22
N VAL A 261 11.98 9.36 -12.34
CA VAL A 261 11.22 9.58 -13.57
C VAL A 261 10.83 8.25 -14.20
N GLU A 262 9.53 8.01 -14.34
CA GLU A 262 9.05 6.86 -15.10
C GLU A 262 8.94 7.20 -16.60
N CYS A 263 9.64 6.43 -17.44
CA CYS A 263 9.48 6.43 -18.90
C CYS A 263 10.04 5.14 -19.52
N ALA A 264 9.70 4.89 -20.80
CA ALA A 264 9.87 3.59 -21.44
C ALA A 264 9.30 2.45 -20.55
N ASP A 265 10.09 1.41 -20.28
CA ASP A 265 9.82 0.27 -19.41
C ASP A 265 10.36 0.44 -17.97
N ARG A 266 10.98 1.59 -17.62
CA ARG A 266 11.78 1.77 -16.41
C ARG A 266 11.38 2.96 -15.53
N VAL A 267 11.95 2.99 -14.31
CA VAL A 267 11.99 4.15 -13.41
C VAL A 267 13.44 4.59 -13.24
N HIS A 268 13.77 5.74 -13.82
CA HIS A 268 15.09 6.35 -13.78
C HIS A 268 15.31 7.19 -12.52
N SER A 269 16.56 7.29 -12.07
CA SER A 269 16.95 8.03 -10.85
C SER A 269 18.02 9.06 -11.17
N VAL A 270 17.60 10.31 -11.32
CA VAL A 270 18.43 11.39 -11.86
C VAL A 270 18.84 12.32 -10.73
N ARG A 271 20.12 12.24 -10.34
CA ARG A 271 20.69 13.06 -9.28
C ARG A 271 20.60 14.55 -9.63
N MET A 272 20.12 15.38 -8.71
CA MET A 272 20.08 16.82 -8.92
C MET A 272 21.47 17.44 -8.74
N GLY A 273 21.92 18.20 -9.76
CA GLY A 273 23.19 18.93 -9.72
C GLY A 273 23.21 19.99 -8.61
N GLY A 274 24.38 20.23 -8.02
CA GLY A 274 24.57 21.17 -6.91
C GLY A 274 24.01 20.71 -5.55
N GLN A 275 23.01 19.84 -5.52
CA GLN A 275 22.34 19.36 -4.31
C GLN A 275 23.05 18.14 -3.69
N GLU A 276 24.29 18.31 -3.23
CA GLU A 276 25.08 17.20 -2.67
C GLU A 276 24.51 16.63 -1.37
N GLU A 277 23.89 17.48 -0.55
CA GLU A 277 23.15 17.11 0.66
C GLU A 277 21.80 16.42 0.35
N GLY A 278 21.36 16.46 -0.92
CA GLY A 278 20.03 16.06 -1.37
C GLY A 278 19.11 17.26 -1.62
N ILE A 279 18.08 17.01 -2.44
CA ILE A 279 17.08 17.99 -2.87
C ILE A 279 16.29 18.49 -1.65
N PRO A 280 16.15 19.80 -1.42
CA PRO A 280 15.32 20.31 -0.34
C PRO A 280 13.85 19.94 -0.54
N ALA A 281 13.15 19.70 0.56
CA ALA A 281 11.69 19.70 0.58
C ALA A 281 11.18 21.14 0.37
N ARG A 282 9.99 21.26 -0.22
CA ARG A 282 9.30 22.55 -0.35
C ARG A 282 9.10 23.21 1.04
N PRO A 283 9.20 24.55 1.20
CA PRO A 283 8.96 25.19 2.49
C PRO A 283 7.55 24.89 3.01
N ASN A 284 7.39 24.74 4.33
CA ASN A 284 6.14 24.35 5.01
C ASN A 284 5.55 22.98 4.61
N LEU A 285 6.29 22.14 3.89
CA LEU A 285 5.93 20.74 3.62
C LEU A 285 6.64 19.82 4.62
N THR A 286 5.87 19.02 5.36
CA THR A 286 6.38 17.87 6.10
C THR A 286 6.33 16.63 5.21
N LEU A 287 7.46 16.11 4.75
CA LEU A 287 7.48 14.85 4.01
C LEU A 287 7.21 13.67 4.96
N ALA A 288 6.42 12.71 4.50
CA ALA A 288 6.22 11.44 5.19
C ALA A 288 6.13 10.27 4.20
N SER A 289 6.62 9.11 4.64
CA SER A 289 6.60 7.83 3.94
C SER A 289 5.88 6.77 4.77
N GLY A 290 5.67 5.59 4.20
CA GLY A 290 5.10 4.45 4.90
C GLY A 290 4.80 3.29 3.95
N SER A 291 3.71 2.59 4.18
CA SER A 291 3.30 1.43 3.39
C SER A 291 2.19 1.81 2.41
N GLN A 292 2.32 1.47 1.12
CA GLN A 292 1.28 1.69 0.09
C GLN A 292 -0.12 1.15 0.50
N PHE A 293 -0.15 0.10 1.34
CA PHE A 293 -1.37 -0.48 1.88
C PHE A 293 -1.97 0.42 2.97
N VAL A 294 -2.88 1.30 2.57
CA VAL A 294 -3.61 2.22 3.45
C VAL A 294 -5.09 1.84 3.58
N VAL A 295 -5.71 2.22 4.70
CA VAL A 295 -7.17 2.10 4.89
C VAL A 295 -7.76 3.46 5.27
N LEU A 296 -8.38 4.13 4.31
CA LEU A 296 -8.79 5.54 4.39
C LEU A 296 -10.27 5.65 4.75
N HIS A 297 -10.62 6.46 5.75
CA HIS A 297 -12.02 6.81 5.98
C HIS A 297 -12.54 7.72 4.84
N ARG A 298 -13.84 7.62 4.49
CA ARG A 298 -14.41 8.29 3.29
C ARG A 298 -14.16 9.80 3.22
N SER A 299 -14.08 10.50 4.36
CA SER A 299 -13.74 11.93 4.39
C SER A 299 -12.34 12.19 3.82
N PHE A 300 -11.31 11.55 4.39
CA PHE A 300 -9.94 11.64 3.89
C PHE A 300 -9.81 11.07 2.47
N ALA A 301 -10.57 10.02 2.14
CA ALA A 301 -10.60 9.44 0.80
C ALA A 301 -11.16 10.42 -0.26
N LYS A 302 -12.21 11.20 0.07
CA LYS A 302 -12.70 12.31 -0.78
C LYS A 302 -11.61 13.38 -0.93
N PHE A 303 -11.05 13.85 0.18
CA PHE A 303 -10.00 14.87 0.23
C PHE A 303 -8.76 14.50 -0.60
N ALA A 304 -8.28 13.25 -0.48
CA ALA A 304 -7.15 12.70 -1.25
C ALA A 304 -7.40 12.57 -2.76
N ALA A 305 -8.61 12.86 -3.24
CA ALA A 305 -8.95 12.93 -4.66
C ALA A 305 -9.32 14.36 -5.12
N GLU A 306 -9.28 15.37 -4.26
CA GLU A 306 -9.66 16.75 -4.62
C GLU A 306 -8.69 17.37 -5.61
N GLY A 307 -9.21 18.05 -6.64
CA GLY A 307 -8.40 18.69 -7.69
C GLY A 307 -7.60 17.74 -8.60
N LEU A 308 -7.78 16.42 -8.48
CA LEU A 308 -7.04 15.42 -9.27
C LEU A 308 -7.72 15.02 -10.60
N GLY A 309 -8.93 15.51 -10.86
CA GLY A 309 -9.77 15.11 -12.01
C GLY A 309 -11.10 14.50 -11.58
N SER A 310 -12.09 14.52 -12.47
CA SER A 310 -13.47 14.08 -12.19
C SER A 310 -13.66 12.57 -12.30
N SER A 311 -12.87 11.90 -13.16
CA SER A 311 -12.86 10.45 -13.40
C SER A 311 -11.48 9.83 -13.18
N GLY A 312 -11.39 8.52 -12.99
CA GLY A 312 -10.12 7.81 -12.83
C GLY A 312 -9.22 7.96 -14.05
N ARG A 313 -9.79 8.02 -15.27
CA ARG A 313 -9.05 8.30 -16.51
C ARG A 313 -8.37 9.67 -16.50
N GLU A 314 -9.03 10.71 -15.97
CA GLU A 314 -8.40 12.03 -15.79
C GLU A 314 -7.28 11.98 -14.75
N VAL A 315 -7.48 11.28 -13.63
CA VAL A 315 -6.47 11.10 -12.57
C VAL A 315 -5.23 10.38 -13.11
N ALA A 316 -5.41 9.29 -13.86
CA ALA A 316 -4.33 8.55 -14.50
C ALA A 316 -3.60 9.41 -15.55
N ALA A 317 -4.33 10.17 -16.37
CA ALA A 317 -3.73 11.10 -17.33
C ALA A 317 -2.98 12.26 -16.64
N LEU A 318 -3.45 12.72 -15.48
CA LEU A 318 -2.81 13.76 -14.68
C LEU A 318 -1.48 13.27 -14.09
N VAL A 319 -1.43 12.05 -13.56
CA VAL A 319 -0.21 11.42 -13.07
C VAL A 319 0.76 11.11 -14.22
N ALA A 320 0.26 10.57 -15.34
CA ALA A 320 1.06 10.34 -16.54
C ALA A 320 1.63 11.65 -17.12
N ALA A 321 0.91 12.78 -17.03
CA ALA A 321 1.44 14.08 -17.39
C ALA A 321 2.57 14.57 -16.45
N GLY A 322 2.67 14.03 -15.23
CA GLY A 322 3.73 14.30 -14.28
C GLY A 322 3.57 15.62 -13.50
N PRO A 323 4.59 16.02 -12.72
CA PRO A 323 4.58 17.30 -12.03
C PRO A 323 4.53 18.44 -13.06
N LYS A 324 3.53 19.31 -12.93
CA LYS A 324 3.42 20.52 -13.77
C LYS A 324 3.83 21.74 -12.94
N PRO A 325 4.76 22.57 -13.42
CA PRO A 325 5.01 23.87 -12.81
C PRO A 325 3.71 24.68 -12.91
N ARG A 326 3.26 25.27 -11.80
CA ARG A 326 1.99 26.02 -11.76
C ARG A 326 2.12 27.27 -12.64
N SER A 327 1.20 27.41 -13.60
CA SER A 327 1.07 28.60 -14.46
C SER A 327 0.95 29.87 -13.62
N GLU A 328 1.64 30.92 -14.04
CA GLU A 328 1.52 32.28 -13.50
C GLU A 328 0.06 32.79 -13.60
N ASN A 329 -0.69 32.34 -14.62
CA ASN A 329 -2.08 32.72 -14.90
C ASN A 329 -3.11 31.66 -14.42
N ALA A 330 -2.82 30.91 -13.36
CA ALA A 330 -3.78 29.94 -12.79
C ALA A 330 -4.82 30.66 -11.90
N GLU A 331 -6.01 30.91 -12.45
CA GLU A 331 -7.12 31.62 -11.78
C GLU A 331 -7.59 31.00 -10.45
N THR A 332 -7.29 29.72 -10.22
CA THR A 332 -7.60 28.99 -8.98
C THR A 332 -6.35 28.47 -8.29
N GLU A 333 -6.35 28.52 -6.95
CA GLU A 333 -5.39 27.78 -6.13
C GLU A 333 -5.61 26.27 -6.31
N PRO A 334 -4.56 25.46 -6.47
CA PRO A 334 -4.67 24.00 -6.44
C PRO A 334 -5.09 23.51 -5.05
N SER A 335 -5.76 22.36 -4.98
CA SER A 335 -6.00 21.65 -3.72
C SER A 335 -4.68 21.18 -3.10
N LEU A 336 -4.64 21.03 -1.76
CA LEU A 336 -3.48 20.46 -1.08
C LEU A 336 -3.15 19.05 -1.61
N ALA A 337 -4.17 18.25 -1.92
CA ALA A 337 -4.04 16.96 -2.57
C ALA A 337 -3.32 17.04 -3.94
N ARG A 338 -3.58 18.08 -4.74
CA ARG A 338 -2.91 18.33 -6.02
C ARG A 338 -1.48 18.86 -5.85
N GLU A 339 -1.23 19.70 -4.84
CA GLU A 339 0.10 20.20 -4.51
C GLU A 339 1.03 19.09 -4.02
N VAL A 340 0.57 18.26 -3.07
CA VAL A 340 1.31 17.09 -2.57
C VAL A 340 1.55 16.08 -3.70
N LEU A 341 0.59 15.89 -4.62
CA LEU A 341 0.81 15.02 -5.79
C LEU A 341 1.94 15.55 -6.68
N ASN A 342 1.96 16.86 -6.98
CA ASN A 342 3.04 17.46 -7.77
C ASN A 342 4.41 17.35 -7.09
N GLU A 343 4.47 17.35 -5.75
CA GLU A 343 5.72 17.10 -5.02
C GLU A 343 6.18 15.64 -5.18
N VAL A 344 5.34 14.67 -4.78
CA VAL A 344 5.77 13.27 -4.66
C VAL A 344 5.98 12.57 -5.99
N LEU A 345 5.40 13.06 -7.09
CA LEU A 345 5.69 12.55 -8.45
C LEU A 345 7.14 12.76 -8.90
N GLY A 346 7.96 13.50 -8.15
CA GLY A 346 9.41 13.54 -8.31
C GLY A 346 10.19 12.49 -7.50
N PHE A 347 9.54 11.63 -6.73
CA PHE A 347 10.17 10.64 -5.83
C PHE A 347 9.94 9.20 -6.28
N ALA A 348 10.82 8.29 -5.84
CA ALA A 348 10.64 6.85 -6.01
C ALA A 348 9.58 6.32 -5.03
N SER A 349 8.80 5.32 -5.46
CA SER A 349 7.62 4.82 -4.73
C SER A 349 6.67 5.95 -4.26
N PRO A 350 6.06 6.72 -5.19
CA PRO A 350 5.14 7.78 -4.82
C PRO A 350 3.87 7.27 -4.12
N ASP A 351 3.50 6.00 -4.35
CA ASP A 351 2.52 5.21 -3.58
C ASP A 351 2.86 5.15 -2.08
N GLU A 352 4.13 4.90 -1.75
CA GLU A 352 4.62 4.82 -0.36
C GLU A 352 4.78 6.21 0.29
N THR A 353 4.48 7.32 -0.39
CA THR A 353 4.63 8.69 0.14
C THR A 353 3.41 9.60 0.01
N TYR A 354 2.53 9.41 -0.98
CA TYR A 354 1.42 10.33 -1.26
C TYR A 354 0.44 10.49 -0.09
N PHE A 355 -0.23 9.40 0.31
CA PHE A 355 -1.23 9.44 1.39
C PHE A 355 -0.60 9.82 2.73
N HIS A 356 0.63 9.39 2.97
CA HIS A 356 1.40 9.70 4.18
C HIS A 356 1.69 11.21 4.28
N THR A 357 2.26 11.79 3.22
CA THR A 357 2.55 13.22 3.13
C THR A 357 1.26 14.05 3.17
N LEU A 358 0.19 13.63 2.50
CA LEU A 358 -1.08 14.36 2.54
C LEU A 358 -1.74 14.32 3.94
N ALA A 359 -1.67 13.18 4.63
CA ALA A 359 -2.18 13.06 6.00
C ALA A 359 -1.49 14.03 6.95
N VAL A 360 -0.15 14.09 6.95
CA VAL A 360 0.60 14.93 7.91
C VAL A 360 0.56 16.43 7.63
N ASN A 361 0.19 16.88 6.42
CA ASN A 361 0.07 18.31 6.07
C ASN A 361 -1.37 18.84 6.04
N SER A 362 -2.38 18.00 6.33
CA SER A 362 -3.80 18.39 6.26
C SER A 362 -4.46 18.48 7.63
N GLU A 363 -5.68 19.02 7.68
CA GLU A 363 -6.56 18.99 8.85
C GLU A 363 -6.80 17.57 9.40
N HIS A 364 -6.55 16.53 8.60
CA HIS A 364 -6.61 15.13 8.99
C HIS A 364 -5.35 14.61 9.70
N CYS A 365 -4.34 15.46 9.97
CA CYS A 365 -3.10 15.03 10.62
C CYS A 365 -3.27 14.52 12.06
N THR A 366 -4.40 14.80 12.72
CA THR A 366 -4.80 14.24 14.01
C THR A 366 -5.83 13.11 13.91
N ALA A 367 -6.34 12.83 12.70
CA ALA A 367 -7.42 11.87 12.42
C ALA A 367 -6.93 10.60 11.70
N HIS A 368 -5.65 10.24 11.86
CA HIS A 368 -5.07 9.00 11.35
C HIS A 368 -4.30 8.23 12.43
N ILE A 369 -4.40 6.91 12.38
CA ILE A 369 -3.73 5.94 13.25
C ILE A 369 -2.52 5.39 12.51
N ARG A 370 -1.36 5.28 13.18
CA ARG A 370 -0.11 4.78 12.58
C ARG A 370 -0.10 3.26 12.55
N TYR A 371 -0.89 2.72 11.64
CA TYR A 371 -1.03 1.30 11.40
C TYR A 371 -1.58 1.04 10.00
N ASN A 372 -1.36 -0.16 9.46
CA ASN A 372 -1.82 -0.56 8.13
C ASN A 372 -2.56 -1.92 8.10
N PHE A 373 -2.74 -2.58 9.25
CA PHE A 373 -3.30 -3.94 9.38
C PHE A 373 -2.54 -5.10 8.69
N HIS A 374 -1.41 -4.85 8.03
CA HIS A 374 -0.73 -5.83 7.17
C HIS A 374 0.51 -6.46 7.82
N PHE A 375 0.51 -7.79 7.95
CA PHE A 375 1.71 -8.55 8.27
C PHE A 375 2.51 -8.84 7.00
N HIS A 376 3.82 -8.63 7.05
CA HIS A 376 4.75 -9.14 6.04
C HIS A 376 6.09 -9.47 6.67
N ASP A 377 6.81 -10.42 6.09
CA ASP A 377 8.17 -10.70 6.54
C ASP A 377 9.11 -9.57 6.10
N THR A 378 9.57 -8.80 7.10
CA THR A 378 10.57 -7.75 6.93
C THR A 378 12.01 -8.25 7.08
N GLN A 379 12.23 -9.47 7.57
CA GLN A 379 13.57 -10.04 7.75
C GLN A 379 14.12 -10.61 6.44
N GLY A 380 13.24 -11.15 5.59
CA GLY A 380 13.55 -11.55 4.22
C GLY A 380 13.48 -10.42 3.17
N ASN A 381 13.40 -9.14 3.56
CA ASN A 381 13.45 -7.99 2.65
C ASN A 381 14.86 -7.80 2.04
N PHE A 382 15.25 -8.68 1.12
CA PHE A 382 16.47 -8.50 0.35
C PHE A 382 16.28 -7.42 -0.74
N LEU A 383 17.30 -6.59 -0.92
CA LEU A 383 17.41 -5.72 -2.10
C LEU A 383 17.71 -6.60 -3.31
N TYR A 384 16.76 -6.69 -4.24
CA TYR A 384 16.91 -7.58 -5.41
C TYR A 384 17.83 -6.93 -6.44
N GLU A 385 18.98 -7.55 -6.75
CA GLU A 385 19.85 -7.11 -7.86
C GLU A 385 19.07 -7.06 -9.18
N ALA A 386 18.16 -8.01 -9.40
CA ALA A 386 17.24 -8.04 -10.54
C ALA A 386 16.31 -6.82 -10.65
N SER A 387 16.20 -5.97 -9.62
CA SER A 387 15.49 -4.69 -9.76
C SER A 387 16.21 -3.69 -10.67
N GLN A 388 17.53 -3.84 -10.87
CA GLN A 388 18.29 -3.05 -11.86
C GLN A 388 17.80 -3.22 -13.30
N LEU A 389 16.95 -4.24 -13.57
CA LEU A 389 16.27 -4.44 -14.86
C LEU A 389 15.11 -3.44 -15.10
N TYR A 390 14.52 -2.87 -14.05
CA TYR A 390 13.38 -1.91 -14.17
C TYR A 390 13.53 -0.61 -13.37
N THR A 391 14.43 -0.53 -12.39
CA THR A 391 14.73 0.68 -11.62
C THR A 391 16.23 0.99 -11.61
N ASP A 392 16.61 2.28 -11.66
CA ASP A 392 18.02 2.70 -11.52
C ASP A 392 18.53 2.67 -10.06
N PHE A 393 17.72 2.13 -9.15
CA PHE A 393 17.97 2.00 -7.71
C PHE A 393 17.48 0.62 -7.24
N PRO A 394 18.10 0.04 -6.21
CA PRO A 394 17.69 -1.27 -5.69
C PRO A 394 16.34 -1.17 -4.98
N THR A 395 15.45 -2.14 -5.21
CA THR A 395 14.15 -2.25 -4.52
C THR A 395 14.02 -3.55 -3.74
N GLY A 396 13.37 -3.49 -2.57
CA GLY A 396 13.07 -4.64 -1.72
C GLY A 396 11.63 -5.13 -1.93
N SER A 397 11.40 -6.43 -1.76
CA SER A 397 10.07 -7.05 -1.66
C SER A 397 10.07 -7.98 -0.46
N PRO A 398 8.95 -8.08 0.30
CA PRO A 398 8.79 -9.19 1.22
C PRO A 398 8.79 -10.51 0.42
N PRO A 399 9.31 -11.60 1.00
CA PRO A 399 9.26 -12.92 0.38
C PRO A 399 7.84 -13.51 0.41
N ALA A 400 7.66 -14.64 -0.28
CA ALA A 400 6.45 -15.43 -0.17
C ALA A 400 6.37 -16.09 1.23
N LEU A 401 5.30 -15.81 1.96
CA LEU A 401 5.00 -16.45 3.24
C LEU A 401 4.74 -17.94 3.02
N VAL A 402 5.38 -18.78 3.83
CA VAL A 402 5.31 -20.24 3.80
C VAL A 402 5.15 -20.78 5.23
N ALA A 403 4.79 -22.05 5.38
CA ALA A 403 4.37 -22.67 6.66
C ALA A 403 5.23 -22.34 7.90
N SER A 404 6.56 -22.20 7.76
CA SER A 404 7.48 -21.81 8.85
C SER A 404 7.20 -20.43 9.48
N HIS A 405 6.44 -19.56 8.80
CA HIS A 405 6.07 -18.23 9.30
C HIS A 405 4.84 -18.26 10.22
N LEU A 406 4.15 -19.39 10.35
CA LEU A 406 2.91 -19.49 11.13
C LEU A 406 3.10 -19.18 12.63
N PRO A 407 4.14 -19.65 13.33
CA PRO A 407 4.39 -19.26 14.73
C PRO A 407 4.60 -17.75 14.89
N LEU A 408 5.33 -17.11 13.97
CA LEU A 408 5.55 -15.66 13.98
C LEU A 408 4.25 -14.89 13.69
N LEU A 409 3.48 -15.31 12.68
CA LEU A 409 2.18 -14.72 12.38
C LEU A 409 1.23 -14.81 13.58
N LEU A 410 1.16 -15.97 14.25
CA LEU A 410 0.37 -16.16 15.47
C LEU A 410 0.85 -15.27 16.62
N GLN A 411 2.17 -15.15 16.81
CA GLN A 411 2.75 -14.27 17.82
C GLN A 411 2.37 -12.80 17.58
N VAL A 412 2.59 -12.27 16.38
CA VAL A 412 2.27 -10.85 16.07
C VAL A 412 0.74 -10.62 16.10
N ARG A 413 -0.09 -11.59 15.67
CA ARG A 413 -1.56 -11.55 15.84
C ARG A 413 -2.02 -11.57 17.29
N SER A 414 -1.21 -12.04 18.24
CA SER A 414 -1.59 -11.99 19.67
C SER A 414 -1.35 -10.61 20.29
N LEU A 415 -0.44 -9.81 19.71
CA LEU A 415 -0.06 -8.49 20.21
C LEU A 415 -0.71 -7.32 19.44
N HIS A 416 -1.01 -7.49 18.15
CA HIS A 416 -1.50 -6.42 17.27
C HIS A 416 -2.77 -6.83 16.49
N PRO A 417 -3.64 -5.87 16.14
CA PRO A 417 -4.88 -6.13 15.40
C PRO A 417 -4.63 -6.28 13.88
N LEU A 418 -3.69 -7.16 13.52
CA LEU A 418 -3.46 -7.60 12.14
C LEU A 418 -4.73 -8.20 11.55
N VAL A 419 -5.03 -7.84 10.31
CA VAL A 419 -6.15 -8.34 9.50
C VAL A 419 -5.66 -9.09 8.27
N PHE A 420 -4.67 -8.54 7.57
CA PHE A 420 -4.15 -9.02 6.29
C PHE A 420 -2.70 -9.49 6.42
N ALA A 421 -2.25 -10.32 5.49
CA ALA A 421 -0.84 -10.69 5.37
C ALA A 421 -0.39 -10.82 3.91
N ARG A 422 0.92 -10.62 3.68
CA ARG A 422 1.58 -10.72 2.37
C ARG A 422 3.08 -11.07 2.50
N LYS A 423 3.75 -11.61 1.48
CA LYS A 423 3.22 -11.97 0.16
C LYS A 423 2.70 -13.42 0.16
N PHE A 424 1.50 -13.67 -0.33
CA PHE A 424 1.08 -15.01 -0.73
C PHE A 424 1.41 -15.26 -2.20
N ASP A 425 1.70 -16.52 -2.56
CA ASP A 425 1.96 -16.91 -3.95
C ASP A 425 1.28 -18.25 -4.28
N ALA A 426 0.29 -18.22 -5.17
CA ALA A 426 -0.47 -19.37 -5.62
C ALA A 426 0.40 -20.42 -6.35
N SER A 427 1.54 -20.03 -6.92
CA SER A 427 2.50 -20.96 -7.53
C SER A 427 3.33 -21.72 -6.49
N ASN A 428 3.35 -21.26 -5.23
CA ASN A 428 4.12 -21.84 -4.15
C ASN A 428 3.23 -22.76 -3.28
N ALA A 429 3.46 -24.06 -3.36
CA ALA A 429 2.73 -25.08 -2.59
C ALA A 429 2.79 -24.84 -1.07
N SER A 430 3.93 -24.36 -0.55
CA SER A 430 4.08 -24.06 0.88
C SER A 430 3.39 -22.76 1.31
N SER A 431 3.07 -21.87 0.36
CA SER A 431 2.31 -20.63 0.60
C SER A 431 0.80 -20.90 0.56
N THR A 432 0.33 -21.70 -0.42
CA THR A 432 -1.06 -22.17 -0.46
C THR A 432 -1.40 -23.07 0.72
N GLN A 433 -0.47 -23.92 1.19
CA GLN A 433 -0.64 -24.69 2.43
C GLN A 433 -0.71 -23.78 3.67
N PHE A 434 0.17 -22.78 3.76
CA PHE A 434 0.18 -21.81 4.86
C PHE A 434 -1.13 -21.03 4.99
N LEU A 435 -1.71 -20.61 3.85
CA LEU A 435 -3.03 -19.96 3.82
C LEU A 435 -4.11 -20.88 4.42
N ARG A 436 -4.16 -22.15 3.99
CA ARG A 436 -5.12 -23.16 4.49
C ARG A 436 -4.98 -23.42 5.99
N SER A 437 -3.77 -23.65 6.48
CA SER A 437 -3.56 -23.86 7.92
C SER A 437 -3.96 -22.62 8.75
N SER A 438 -3.71 -21.41 8.23
CA SER A 438 -4.06 -20.17 8.93
C SER A 438 -5.58 -19.94 9.07
N SER A 439 -6.39 -20.43 8.12
CA SER A 439 -7.86 -20.34 8.16
C SER A 439 -8.51 -21.50 8.92
N GLU A 440 -7.91 -22.70 8.87
CA GLU A 440 -8.29 -23.83 9.74
C GLU A 440 -8.07 -23.49 11.21
N GLU A 441 -6.92 -22.91 11.59
CA GLU A 441 -6.68 -22.44 12.97
C GLU A 441 -7.63 -21.33 13.41
N CYS A 442 -8.03 -20.41 12.52
CA CYS A 442 -9.09 -19.44 12.82
C CYS A 442 -10.39 -20.15 13.19
N SER A 443 -10.76 -21.18 12.42
CA SER A 443 -11.97 -21.97 12.62
C SER A 443 -11.92 -22.76 13.94
N VAL A 444 -10.78 -23.39 14.26
CA VAL A 444 -10.58 -24.12 15.53
C VAL A 444 -10.62 -23.18 16.73
N LEU A 445 -10.00 -21.99 16.66
CA LEU A 445 -10.07 -20.99 17.74
C LEU A 445 -11.48 -20.40 17.91
N GLN A 446 -12.25 -20.26 16.82
CA GLN A 446 -13.68 -19.89 16.91
C GLN A 446 -14.51 -20.99 17.58
N LEU A 447 -14.32 -22.26 17.20
CA LEU A 447 -14.99 -23.40 17.84
C LEU A 447 -14.64 -23.52 19.33
N ALA A 448 -13.37 -23.34 19.70
CA ALA A 448 -12.92 -23.35 21.09
C ALA A 448 -13.46 -22.16 21.92
N LYS A 449 -13.71 -21.00 21.28
CA LYS A 449 -14.41 -19.87 21.92
C LYS A 449 -15.91 -20.11 22.06
N ALA A 450 -16.56 -20.71 21.05
CA ALA A 450 -17.98 -21.07 21.09
C ALA A 450 -18.29 -22.17 22.14
N ALA A 451 -17.29 -23.00 22.47
CA ALA A 451 -17.37 -24.04 23.50
C ALA A 451 -17.13 -23.55 24.95
N ARG A 452 -17.09 -22.23 25.21
CA ARG A 452 -16.96 -21.71 26.59
C ARG A 452 -18.27 -21.93 27.39
N PRO A 453 -18.16 -22.23 28.70
CA PRO A 453 -19.26 -22.80 29.46
C PRO A 453 -20.43 -21.85 29.61
N SER A 454 -21.64 -22.41 29.67
CA SER A 454 -22.79 -21.71 30.20
C SER A 454 -22.51 -21.33 31.66
N TRP A 455 -22.69 -20.04 31.98
CA TRP A 455 -22.71 -19.59 33.37
C TRP A 455 -23.97 -20.12 34.04
N ALA A 456 -23.90 -21.34 34.56
CA ALA A 456 -24.86 -21.84 35.52
C ALA A 456 -24.88 -20.87 36.72
N PRO A 457 -26.04 -20.33 37.12
CA PRO A 457 -26.10 -19.38 38.23
C PRO A 457 -25.61 -20.05 39.51
N LEU A 458 -24.67 -19.41 40.21
CA LEU A 458 -24.12 -19.92 41.48
C LEU A 458 -25.17 -19.83 42.59
N THR A 459 -25.99 -20.88 42.69
CA THR A 459 -27.04 -21.06 43.71
C THR A 459 -26.53 -21.22 45.15
N GLY A 460 -25.23 -21.00 45.41
CA GLY A 460 -24.59 -21.00 46.73
C GLY A 460 -24.32 -19.61 47.34
N GLY A 461 -24.58 -18.51 46.62
CA GLY A 461 -24.14 -17.16 47.03
C GLY A 461 -24.66 -16.63 48.37
N GLN A 462 -25.71 -17.24 48.96
CA GLN A 462 -26.29 -16.79 50.23
C GLN A 462 -25.54 -17.28 51.48
N ALA A 463 -24.66 -18.27 51.39
CA ALA A 463 -23.90 -18.76 52.55
C ALA A 463 -22.82 -17.75 52.99
N TRP A 464 -21.92 -17.40 52.07
CA TRP A 464 -20.73 -16.57 52.37
C TRP A 464 -21.06 -15.15 52.87
N ALA A 465 -22.20 -14.60 52.45
CA ALA A 465 -22.70 -13.30 52.93
C ALA A 465 -23.11 -13.32 54.43
N ARG A 466 -23.53 -14.48 54.98
CA ARG A 466 -23.89 -14.59 56.40
C ARG A 466 -22.64 -14.69 57.28
N ASP A 467 -21.71 -15.56 56.91
CA ASP A 467 -20.51 -15.81 57.71
C ASP A 467 -19.63 -14.54 57.82
N THR A 468 -19.50 -13.79 56.73
CA THR A 468 -18.70 -12.56 56.69
C THR A 468 -19.29 -11.44 57.57
N LEU A 469 -20.62 -11.36 57.71
CA LEU A 469 -21.28 -10.39 58.59
C LEU A 469 -21.17 -10.74 60.08
N SER A 470 -20.96 -12.00 60.43
CA SER A 470 -20.77 -12.42 61.83
C SER A 470 -19.47 -11.90 62.46
N LEU A 471 -18.46 -11.61 61.65
CA LEU A 471 -17.11 -11.22 62.08
C LEU A 471 -16.91 -9.72 62.32
N LEU A 472 -17.85 -8.86 61.92
CA LEU A 472 -17.69 -7.40 61.96
C LEU A 472 -18.38 -6.69 63.13
N GLY A 473 -19.16 -7.40 63.96
CA GLY A 473 -19.57 -6.95 65.29
C GLY A 473 -20.46 -5.69 65.39
N THR A 474 -20.96 -5.15 64.27
CA THR A 474 -21.77 -3.93 64.25
C THR A 474 -23.23 -4.22 64.65
N GLN A 475 -23.68 -3.68 65.78
CA GLN A 475 -25.10 -3.62 66.12
C GLN A 475 -25.86 -2.62 65.24
N GLN A 476 -27.14 -2.92 65.02
CA GLN A 476 -28.24 -2.09 64.49
C GLN A 476 -27.88 -0.76 63.81
N LEU A 477 -28.04 -0.73 62.48
CA LEU A 477 -28.37 0.47 61.72
C LEU A 477 -29.63 0.17 60.88
N GLU A 478 -30.74 0.80 61.23
CA GLU A 478 -32.02 0.61 60.56
C GLU A 478 -32.07 1.39 59.23
N TRP A 479 -32.65 0.78 58.20
CA TRP A 479 -32.92 1.42 56.91
C TRP A 479 -34.43 1.41 56.64
N PRO A 480 -35.01 2.52 56.10
CA PRO A 480 -36.44 2.63 55.90
C PRO A 480 -36.95 1.78 54.71
N PRO A 481 -38.19 1.28 54.74
CA PRO A 481 -38.74 0.40 53.70
C PRO A 481 -39.22 1.18 52.47
N VAL A 482 -38.81 0.75 51.27
CA VAL A 482 -39.22 1.37 50.00
C VAL A 482 -39.52 0.28 48.93
N PHE A 483 -40.80 -0.04 48.79
CA PHE A 483 -41.50 -0.75 47.70
C PHE A 483 -41.06 -2.17 47.27
N ASP A 484 -41.93 -3.14 47.59
CA ASP A 484 -42.13 -4.36 46.80
C ASP A 484 -42.70 -4.05 45.39
N LEU A 485 -42.20 -4.75 44.37
CA LEU A 485 -42.95 -5.08 43.16
C LEU A 485 -42.62 -6.53 42.73
N ALA A 486 -43.65 -7.34 42.53
CA ALA A 486 -43.51 -8.78 42.30
C ALA A 486 -43.12 -9.12 40.84
N PRO A 487 -42.33 -10.20 40.62
CA PRO A 487 -41.93 -10.62 39.28
C PRO A 487 -43.04 -11.40 38.55
N ALA A 488 -43.41 -10.96 37.34
CA ALA A 488 -44.38 -11.64 36.49
C ALA A 488 -43.86 -11.88 35.06
N THR A 489 -44.04 -13.10 34.58
CA THR A 489 -44.14 -13.51 33.15
C THR A 489 -43.12 -12.95 32.15
N TYR A 490 -42.00 -13.68 31.93
CA TYR A 490 -41.40 -13.77 30.57
C TYR A 490 -40.63 -15.09 30.29
N ALA A 491 -41.20 -16.23 30.73
CA ALA A 491 -40.54 -17.54 30.66
C ALA A 491 -41.30 -18.59 29.81
N LEU A 492 -41.69 -18.27 28.56
CA LEU A 492 -42.43 -19.23 27.71
C LEU A 492 -42.33 -19.00 26.19
N ARG A 493 -41.11 -18.86 25.61
CA ARG A 493 -40.96 -18.90 24.12
C ARG A 493 -39.64 -19.40 23.50
N LEU A 494 -38.73 -20.01 24.26
CA LEU A 494 -37.49 -20.65 23.73
C LEU A 494 -37.53 -22.18 23.84
N GLY A 495 -38.62 -22.79 23.36
CA GLY A 495 -38.89 -24.23 23.48
C GLY A 495 -39.34 -24.91 22.19
N ARG A 496 -39.00 -24.38 21.00
CA ARG A 496 -39.40 -24.98 19.72
C ARG A 496 -38.60 -24.49 18.49
N LEU A 497 -37.28 -24.72 18.44
CA LEU A 497 -36.48 -24.57 17.20
C LEU A 497 -35.19 -25.43 17.15
N ALA A 498 -35.17 -26.56 17.85
CA ALA A 498 -34.00 -27.46 17.97
C ALA A 498 -34.28 -28.89 17.47
N ARG A 499 -34.86 -29.03 16.27
CA ARG A 499 -35.01 -30.27 15.48
C ARG A 499 -35.16 -29.86 14.01
N GLY A 500 -34.11 -30.00 13.20
CA GLY A 500 -34.17 -29.55 11.80
C GLY A 500 -32.89 -29.69 10.94
N CYS A 501 -31.70 -29.83 11.53
CA CYS A 501 -30.43 -29.91 10.78
C CYS A 501 -29.60 -31.14 11.14
N LEU A 502 -30.07 -32.34 10.77
CA LEU A 502 -29.28 -33.58 10.67
C LEU A 502 -30.12 -34.69 10.02
N LEU A 503 -30.16 -34.74 8.68
CA LEU A 503 -30.51 -35.90 7.81
C LEU A 503 -30.78 -35.45 6.35
N ARG A 504 -29.75 -35.45 5.48
CA ARG A 504 -29.88 -35.65 4.02
C ARG A 504 -28.51 -35.71 3.30
N GLN A 505 -27.94 -36.90 3.24
CA GLN A 505 -27.00 -37.31 2.17
C GLN A 505 -27.03 -38.85 2.04
N ARG A 506 -26.68 -39.36 0.85
CA ARG A 506 -26.73 -40.77 0.40
C ARG A 506 -28.14 -41.41 0.29
N ARG A 507 -28.69 -41.40 -0.94
CA ARG A 507 -28.81 -42.63 -1.78
C ARG A 507 -29.39 -42.34 -3.18
N ASP A 508 -28.49 -42.30 -4.15
CA ASP A 508 -28.40 -43.26 -5.28
C ASP A 508 -29.64 -43.63 -6.14
N VAL A 509 -29.52 -43.34 -7.45
CA VAL A 509 -29.71 -44.27 -8.59
C VAL A 509 -31.14 -44.67 -9.05
N ALA A 510 -31.65 -43.87 -9.99
CA ALA A 510 -31.97 -44.22 -11.40
C ALA A 510 -33.30 -44.92 -11.83
N VAL A 511 -33.50 -44.85 -13.16
CA VAL A 511 -34.46 -45.52 -14.07
C VAL A 511 -35.93 -45.04 -14.05
N GLY A 512 -36.44 -44.71 -15.25
CA GLY A 512 -37.87 -44.45 -15.51
C GLY A 512 -38.08 -43.56 -16.74
N ALA A 513 -38.66 -44.09 -17.82
CA ALA A 513 -38.78 -43.38 -19.10
C ALA A 513 -40.17 -43.52 -19.76
N SER A 514 -40.44 -42.57 -20.68
CA SER A 514 -41.23 -42.71 -21.91
C SER A 514 -42.73 -42.34 -21.95
N THR A 515 -43.11 -41.79 -23.12
CA THR A 515 -44.46 -41.68 -23.74
C THR A 515 -45.52 -40.75 -23.14
N GLY A 516 -46.33 -40.13 -24.02
CA GLY A 516 -47.63 -39.52 -23.68
C GLY A 516 -47.87 -38.10 -24.20
N SER A 517 -48.32 -37.95 -25.45
CA SER A 517 -48.86 -36.68 -26.01
C SER A 517 -50.35 -36.86 -26.41
N PRO A 518 -51.06 -35.84 -26.93
CA PRO A 518 -52.15 -35.14 -26.22
C PRO A 518 -53.55 -35.44 -26.85
N PRO A 519 -54.62 -34.64 -26.64
CA PRO A 519 -54.82 -33.47 -27.52
C PRO A 519 -55.69 -32.27 -26.99
N ALA A 520 -55.76 -31.23 -27.85
CA ALA A 520 -56.96 -30.44 -28.24
C ALA A 520 -57.21 -29.02 -27.65
N ALA A 521 -57.43 -28.07 -28.59
CA ALA A 521 -58.12 -26.76 -28.48
C ALA A 521 -57.55 -25.70 -27.51
N ALA A 522 -57.65 -24.38 -27.70
CA ALA A 522 -57.91 -23.46 -28.83
C ALA A 522 -57.59 -22.02 -28.31
N GLU A 523 -57.33 -20.94 -29.06
CA GLU A 523 -57.28 -20.56 -30.49
C GLU A 523 -56.29 -19.33 -30.57
N LYS A 524 -56.04 -18.51 -31.62
CA LYS A 524 -56.55 -18.26 -32.99
C LYS A 524 -55.41 -17.65 -33.86
N SER A 525 -55.71 -17.28 -35.11
CA SER A 525 -54.82 -16.63 -36.12
C SER A 525 -55.62 -15.50 -36.84
N PRO A 526 -55.19 -14.82 -37.93
CA PRO A 526 -53.96 -14.95 -38.73
C PRO A 526 -53.31 -13.64 -39.26
N LEU A 527 -52.13 -13.78 -39.90
CA LEU A 527 -51.81 -13.39 -41.29
C LEU A 527 -50.27 -13.52 -41.50
N ALA A 528 -49.67 -13.95 -42.62
CA ALA A 528 -49.98 -14.90 -43.69
C ALA A 528 -48.95 -14.70 -44.83
N TRP A 529 -48.04 -15.68 -45.06
CA TRP A 529 -47.45 -16.02 -46.38
C TRP A 529 -46.60 -14.93 -47.10
N LEU A 530 -45.79 -15.12 -48.16
CA LEU A 530 -45.14 -16.22 -48.92
C LEU A 530 -43.97 -15.55 -49.73
N ARG A 531 -42.88 -16.17 -50.24
CA ARG A 531 -42.39 -17.55 -50.35
C ARG A 531 -40.85 -17.57 -50.45
N VAL A 532 -40.23 -18.72 -50.19
CA VAL A 532 -38.82 -19.06 -50.47
C VAL A 532 -38.53 -19.14 -51.98
N GLY A 533 -37.30 -18.83 -52.42
CA GLY A 533 -36.78 -19.15 -53.75
C GLY A 533 -35.24 -19.27 -53.76
N SER A 534 -34.70 -20.37 -54.32
CA SER A 534 -33.28 -20.73 -54.25
C SER A 534 -32.72 -21.20 -55.61
N GLY A 535 -31.51 -20.79 -56.01
CA GLY A 535 -30.77 -21.54 -57.04
C GLY A 535 -29.66 -20.83 -57.84
N LYS A 536 -28.43 -21.34 -57.67
CA LYS A 536 -27.36 -21.60 -58.68
C LYS A 536 -26.77 -20.46 -59.56
N LYS A 537 -25.43 -20.42 -59.54
CA LYS A 537 -24.45 -20.01 -60.60
C LYS A 537 -24.77 -20.64 -61.99
N PRO A 538 -24.27 -20.15 -63.15
CA PRO A 538 -22.86 -19.75 -63.39
C PRO A 538 -22.56 -18.60 -64.40
N SER A 539 -21.26 -18.30 -64.61
CA SER A 539 -20.56 -17.81 -65.85
C SER A 539 -21.10 -16.57 -66.63
N SER A 540 -20.31 -15.68 -67.27
CA SER A 540 -18.87 -15.67 -67.62
C SER A 540 -18.40 -14.35 -68.28
N VAL A 541 -17.12 -13.99 -68.06
CA VAL A 541 -16.10 -13.51 -69.05
C VAL A 541 -16.07 -12.02 -69.50
N VAL A 542 -14.89 -11.58 -70.00
CA VAL A 542 -14.41 -10.24 -70.44
C VAL A 542 -13.96 -9.34 -69.27
N ASP A 543 -12.67 -9.32 -68.84
CA ASP A 543 -11.45 -8.67 -69.38
C ASP A 543 -11.36 -7.17 -68.99
N ALA A 544 -10.22 -6.49 -68.73
CA ALA A 544 -8.81 -6.75 -68.34
C ALA A 544 -8.34 -5.45 -67.59
N GLU A 545 -7.21 -5.23 -66.91
CA GLU A 545 -5.78 -5.64 -66.93
C GLU A 545 -5.28 -5.69 -65.45
N GLU A 546 -4.38 -6.56 -64.99
CA GLU A 546 -2.89 -6.54 -65.09
C GLU A 546 -2.24 -5.28 -64.44
N ALA A 547 -1.23 -5.34 -63.54
CA ALA A 547 -0.38 -6.44 -63.05
C ALA A 547 -0.24 -6.41 -61.49
N SER A 548 -0.18 -7.55 -60.79
CA SER A 548 1.03 -8.22 -60.25
C SER A 548 1.81 -7.46 -59.14
N ARG A 549 2.33 -8.09 -58.07
CA ARG A 549 2.55 -9.53 -57.87
C ARG A 549 2.66 -9.97 -56.39
N GLU A 550 2.56 -11.29 -56.21
CA GLU A 550 2.86 -12.18 -55.06
C GLU A 550 3.85 -11.68 -53.98
N GLY A 551 3.79 -12.12 -52.72
CA GLY A 551 2.85 -13.06 -52.10
C GLY A 551 3.30 -13.56 -50.71
N ALA A 552 2.34 -13.78 -49.82
CA ALA A 552 2.47 -14.52 -48.55
C ALA A 552 1.99 -16.00 -48.79
N PRO A 553 1.93 -16.95 -47.81
CA PRO A 553 2.03 -16.78 -46.36
C PRO A 553 2.68 -17.94 -45.54
N LEU A 554 2.56 -17.85 -44.21
CA LEU A 554 2.51 -18.94 -43.19
C LEU A 554 3.62 -20.01 -43.14
N GLU A 555 4.37 -20.06 -42.02
CA GLU A 555 4.27 -21.09 -40.95
C GLU A 555 5.37 -20.91 -39.87
N GLY A 556 5.35 -21.72 -38.80
CA GLY A 556 6.54 -22.00 -37.99
C GLY A 556 6.65 -21.37 -36.59
N PHE A 557 5.94 -21.92 -35.60
CA PHE A 557 6.36 -21.79 -34.20
C PHE A 557 7.60 -22.67 -33.94
N GLY A 558 8.65 -22.12 -33.34
CA GLY A 558 9.80 -22.93 -32.92
C GLY A 558 11.06 -22.14 -32.59
N LEU A 559 11.27 -21.79 -31.32
CA LEU A 559 12.58 -21.41 -30.79
C LEU A 559 12.95 -22.35 -29.65
N SER A 560 14.02 -23.12 -29.86
CA SER A 560 14.58 -24.06 -28.90
C SER A 560 15.43 -23.35 -27.84
N PHE A 561 15.46 -23.92 -26.64
CA PHE A 561 16.54 -23.67 -25.69
C PHE A 561 17.87 -24.13 -26.31
N GLU A 562 18.87 -23.25 -26.38
CA GLU A 562 20.25 -23.68 -26.60
C GLU A 562 21.24 -22.83 -25.78
N SER A 563 22.27 -23.48 -25.20
CA SER A 563 23.05 -22.87 -24.12
C SER A 563 24.24 -22.05 -24.62
N TYR A 564 24.34 -20.79 -24.21
CA TYR A 564 25.53 -19.98 -24.48
C TYR A 564 26.57 -20.06 -23.35
N ARG A 565 27.54 -20.97 -23.51
CA ARG A 565 28.81 -20.91 -22.76
C ARG A 565 29.78 -19.94 -23.43
N GLY A 566 29.76 -18.67 -23.03
CA GLY A 566 30.71 -17.65 -23.49
C GLY A 566 31.67 -17.23 -22.36
N ALA A 567 32.93 -17.63 -22.42
CA ALA A 567 33.93 -17.26 -21.42
C ALA A 567 34.77 -16.06 -21.89
N HIS A 568 34.89 -15.01 -21.07
CA HIS A 568 35.87 -13.95 -21.30
C HIS A 568 36.65 -13.58 -20.02
N ARG A 569 37.98 -13.72 -20.11
CA ARG A 569 38.92 -13.07 -19.17
C ARG A 569 39.11 -11.62 -19.61
N GLY A 570 38.90 -10.65 -18.71
CA GLY A 570 39.07 -9.23 -18.99
C GLY A 570 39.58 -8.47 -17.76
N GLN A 571 40.89 -8.49 -17.54
CA GLN A 571 41.53 -7.98 -16.32
C GLN A 571 41.82 -6.47 -16.40
N ARG A 572 41.25 -5.65 -15.50
CA ARG A 572 41.82 -4.35 -15.08
C ARG A 572 41.42 -3.99 -13.65
N ARG A 573 42.18 -3.08 -13.03
CA ARG A 573 42.19 -2.83 -11.57
C ARG A 573 41.36 -1.60 -11.20
N GLY A 574 40.61 -1.70 -10.09
CA GLY A 574 40.13 -0.57 -9.30
C GLY A 574 40.05 -1.01 -7.84
N GLN A 575 40.68 -0.26 -6.92
CA GLN A 575 40.71 -0.59 -5.49
C GLN A 575 39.76 0.33 -4.71
N THR A 576 38.78 -0.25 -4.04
CA THR A 576 38.11 0.32 -2.86
C THR A 576 37.84 -0.79 -1.87
N MET A 577 38.06 -0.55 -0.58
CA MET A 577 37.99 -1.58 0.45
C MET A 577 36.57 -1.77 1.00
N LEU A 578 36.09 -3.02 0.99
CA LEU A 578 34.99 -3.48 1.83
C LEU A 578 35.46 -4.70 2.64
N GLY A 579 35.25 -4.67 3.95
CA GLY A 579 35.76 -5.68 4.87
C GLY A 579 34.94 -6.97 4.82
N GLN A 580 35.56 -8.07 4.36
CA GLN A 580 34.94 -9.40 4.40
C GLN A 580 34.78 -9.87 5.86
N ARG A 581 33.54 -9.98 6.35
CA ARG A 581 33.21 -10.93 7.42
C ARG A 581 33.02 -12.31 6.80
N ARG A 582 33.94 -13.24 7.07
CA ARG A 582 33.74 -14.66 6.74
C ARG A 582 32.73 -15.25 7.71
N PHE A 583 31.66 -15.84 7.19
CA PHE A 583 30.82 -16.79 7.92
C PHE A 583 31.26 -18.20 7.54
N PHE A 584 31.47 -19.06 8.54
CA PHE A 584 31.67 -20.48 8.32
C PHE A 584 30.29 -21.16 8.32
N LEU A 585 30.01 -21.94 7.27
CA LEU A 585 28.86 -22.83 7.23
C LEU A 585 29.24 -24.14 7.91
N PHE A 586 28.57 -24.48 9.02
CA PHE A 586 28.54 -25.84 9.54
C PHE A 586 27.32 -26.55 8.97
N GLY A 587 27.54 -27.75 8.40
CA GLY A 587 26.45 -28.61 7.96
C GLY A 587 25.81 -29.34 9.14
N PRO A 588 24.54 -29.78 9.02
CA PRO A 588 23.93 -30.64 10.01
C PRO A 588 24.49 -32.07 9.88
N ASP A 589 25.48 -32.41 10.71
CA ASP A 589 25.74 -33.76 11.26
C ASP A 589 27.08 -33.79 12.00
N THR A 590 27.13 -33.29 13.24
CA THR A 590 28.23 -33.55 14.19
C THR A 590 27.78 -33.27 15.63
N PRO A 591 28.00 -34.19 16.60
CA PRO A 591 27.68 -33.94 18.00
C PRO A 591 28.68 -32.95 18.66
N PRO A 592 28.27 -32.24 19.72
CA PRO A 592 29.13 -31.24 20.38
C PRO A 592 30.13 -31.90 21.34
N ASP A 593 31.42 -31.68 21.10
CA ASP A 593 32.50 -32.09 22.01
C ASP A 593 33.02 -30.89 22.83
N ALA A 594 33.22 -31.09 24.13
CA ALA A 594 33.24 -29.99 25.12
C ALA A 594 34.64 -29.41 25.36
N ALA A 595 35.31 -28.90 24.31
CA ALA A 595 36.74 -28.55 24.37
C ALA A 595 37.16 -27.21 23.69
N VAL A 596 36.26 -26.26 23.43
CA VAL A 596 36.61 -24.95 22.82
C VAL A 596 35.94 -23.77 23.54
N PHE A 597 36.40 -23.44 24.74
CA PHE A 597 35.81 -22.32 25.53
C PHE A 597 36.81 -21.62 26.48
N GLN A 598 37.99 -21.17 26.00
CA GLN A 598 38.92 -20.40 26.84
C GLN A 598 39.71 -19.23 26.20
N ASP A 599 39.83 -19.12 24.87
CA ASP A 599 40.71 -18.11 24.22
C ASP A 599 40.03 -16.78 23.78
N LEU A 600 38.80 -16.50 24.22
CA LEU A 600 38.01 -15.35 23.74
C LEU A 600 37.94 -14.10 24.66
N PHE A 601 38.87 -13.97 25.63
CA PHE A 601 39.01 -12.75 26.43
C PHE A 601 40.46 -12.28 26.60
N SER A 602 41.01 -11.66 25.54
CA SER A 602 42.15 -10.73 25.67
C SER A 602 41.71 -9.32 25.25
N PHE A 603 41.91 -8.35 26.14
CA PHE A 603 41.38 -6.99 25.99
C PHE A 603 42.44 -6.04 25.41
N ASP A 604 42.20 -5.47 24.23
CA ASP A 604 43.19 -4.63 23.53
C ASP A 604 43.41 -3.26 24.21
N ALA A 605 44.62 -3.06 24.72
CA ALA A 605 45.06 -1.82 25.36
C ALA A 605 45.04 -0.58 24.43
N GLN A 606 44.99 -0.73 23.10
CA GLN A 606 44.81 0.40 22.19
C GLN A 606 43.41 1.01 22.26
N GLN A 607 42.36 0.21 22.50
CA GLN A 607 41.00 0.75 22.62
C GLN A 607 40.83 1.62 23.87
N ALA A 608 41.41 1.20 25.00
CA ALA A 608 41.43 1.99 26.24
C ALA A 608 42.08 3.38 26.02
N LYS A 609 43.18 3.45 25.25
CA LYS A 609 43.84 4.73 24.90
C LYS A 609 42.99 5.64 24.01
N LYS A 610 42.05 5.12 23.22
CA LYS A 610 41.09 5.95 22.45
C LYS A 610 39.99 6.51 23.35
N LEU A 611 39.39 5.67 24.20
CA LEU A 611 38.36 6.09 25.17
C LEU A 611 38.89 7.18 26.13
N PHE A 612 40.11 7.02 26.65
CA PHE A 612 40.70 7.99 27.59
C PHE A 612 40.93 9.38 26.95
N LYS A 613 41.28 9.43 25.65
CA LYS A 613 41.40 10.70 24.90
C LYS A 613 40.05 11.38 24.67
N GLY A 614 38.99 10.61 24.38
CA GLY A 614 37.63 11.15 24.27
C GLY A 614 37.13 11.77 25.57
N LEU A 615 37.40 11.12 26.70
CA LEU A 615 37.00 11.62 28.03
C LEU A 615 37.71 12.92 28.42
N LEU A 616 39.00 13.05 28.07
CA LEU A 616 39.77 14.29 28.24
C LEU A 616 39.24 15.44 27.37
N PHE A 617 38.92 15.18 26.11
CA PHE A 617 38.34 16.17 25.20
C PHE A 617 36.98 16.68 25.72
N TRP A 618 36.11 15.80 26.21
CA TRP A 618 34.80 16.18 26.75
C TRP A 618 34.91 16.99 28.06
N LYS A 619 35.90 16.70 28.91
CA LYS A 619 36.21 17.55 30.09
C LYS A 619 36.71 18.93 29.69
N ALA A 620 37.61 19.04 28.71
CA ALA A 620 38.08 20.34 28.21
C ALA A 620 36.94 21.18 27.62
N MET A 621 36.03 20.55 26.85
CA MET A 621 34.86 21.24 26.28
C MET A 621 33.89 21.75 27.35
N LYS A 622 33.68 21.01 28.45
CA LYS A 622 32.89 21.50 29.60
C LYS A 622 33.54 22.66 30.35
N ILE A 623 34.88 22.72 30.40
CA ILE A 623 35.59 23.85 31.03
C ILE A 623 35.47 25.11 30.15
N LEU A 624 35.57 24.98 28.83
CA LEU A 624 35.32 26.09 27.90
C LEU A 624 33.89 26.65 28.02
N LEU A 625 32.88 25.79 27.99
CA LEU A 625 31.47 26.18 28.15
C LEU A 625 31.15 26.79 29.53
N ALA A 626 31.94 26.48 30.57
CA ALA A 626 31.81 27.10 31.89
C ALA A 626 32.47 28.49 31.96
N LEU A 627 33.54 28.73 31.19
CA LEU A 627 34.20 30.03 31.09
C LEU A 627 33.40 31.00 30.21
N GLU A 628 32.73 30.49 29.17
CA GLU A 628 31.83 31.25 28.28
C GLU A 628 30.52 31.69 28.99
N ALA A 629 30.27 31.21 30.21
CA ALA A 629 29.18 31.63 31.08
C ALA A 629 29.61 32.61 32.20
N HIS A 630 30.85 33.12 32.15
CA HIS A 630 31.45 34.06 33.11
C HIS A 630 32.16 35.26 32.43
N PHE A 631 31.81 35.53 31.16
CA PHE A 631 32.12 36.74 30.41
C PHE A 631 30.84 37.30 29.77
#